data_AF-A0A0Q4N1T6-F1
#
_entry.id   AF-A0A0Q4N1T6-F1
#
_cell.length_a   1.000
_cell.length_b   1.000
_cell.length_c   1.000
_cell.angle_alpha   90.00
_cell.angle_beta   90.00
_cell.angle_gamma   90.00
#
_symmetry.space_group_name_H-M   'P 1'
#
loop_
_entity.id
_entity.type
_entity.pdbx_description
1 polymer ?
#
loop_
_entity_poly.entity_id
_entity_poly.type
_entity_poly.pdbx_seq_one_letter_code
_entity_poly.pdbx_strand_id
1 'polypeptide(L)'
;MEHDPLEILRNIRTCLNYCGVLDAIGLTHQGESVVAWDVQSRLPLYSAIIWQDQHTEKTVRQLMLFIESCYTMSLPEFHSRTPSGKPHCSFI
;
A
#
# COMPACT_ATOMS: atom_id res chain seq x y z
N MET A 1 -13.01 -0.41 2.45
CA MET A 1 -13.43 -1.81 2.22
C MET A 1 -12.16 -2.64 2.30
N GLU A 2 -12.22 -3.86 2.82
CA GLU A 2 -11.04 -4.73 3.00
C GLU A 2 -11.37 -6.14 2.50
N HIS A 3 -10.34 -6.92 2.17
CA HIS A 3 -10.48 -8.28 1.65
C HIS A 3 -9.66 -9.28 2.47
N ASP A 4 -10.16 -10.51 2.66
CA ASP A 4 -9.38 -11.59 3.28
C ASP A 4 -8.27 -12.06 2.32
N PRO A 5 -6.97 -11.94 2.68
CA PRO A 5 -5.86 -12.39 1.84
C PRO A 5 -5.90 -13.89 1.54
N LEU A 6 -6.44 -14.70 2.46
CA LEU A 6 -6.55 -16.14 2.27
C LEU A 6 -7.69 -16.49 1.32
N GLU A 7 -8.74 -15.68 1.23
CA GLU A 7 -9.76 -15.80 0.20
C GLU A 7 -9.18 -15.50 -1.19
N ILE A 8 -8.40 -14.42 -1.31
CA ILE A 8 -7.70 -14.08 -2.56
C ILE A 8 -6.81 -15.26 -3.01
N LEU A 9 -6.00 -15.81 -2.10
CA LEU A 9 -5.14 -16.96 -2.40
C LEU A 9 -5.95 -18.20 -2.82
N ARG A 10 -7.06 -18.48 -2.12
CA ARG A 10 -7.99 -19.57 -2.48
C ARG A 10 -8.55 -19.37 -3.88
N ASN A 11 -8.97 -18.17 -4.24
CA ASN A 11 -9.52 -17.85 -5.55
C ASN A 11 -8.48 -18.01 -6.66
N ILE A 12 -7.24 -17.55 -6.44
CA ILE A 12 -6.11 -17.77 -7.36
C ILE A 12 -5.91 -19.27 -7.60
N ARG A 13 -5.89 -20.07 -6.52
CA ARG A 13 -5.69 -21.52 -6.62
C ARG A 13 -6.84 -22.22 -7.34
N THR A 14 -8.08 -21.77 -7.12
CA THR A 14 -9.25 -22.22 -7.86
C THR A 14 -9.10 -21.95 -9.35
N CYS A 15 -8.71 -20.73 -9.76
CA CYS A 15 -8.47 -20.40 -11.16
C CYS A 15 -7.40 -21.30 -11.79
N LEU A 16 -6.28 -21.53 -11.09
CA LEU A 16 -5.21 -22.42 -11.57
C LEU A 16 -5.67 -23.86 -11.75
N ASN A 17 -6.56 -24.37 -10.90
CA ASN A 17 -7.09 -25.73 -11.02
C ASN A 17 -7.97 -25.93 -12.27
N TYR A 18 -8.52 -24.84 -12.83
CA TYR A 18 -9.23 -24.87 -14.11
C TYR A 18 -8.29 -24.80 -15.32
N CYS A 19 -7.01 -24.48 -15.10
CA CYS A 19 -5.99 -24.55 -16.13
C CYS A 19 -5.46 -25.99 -16.25
N GLY A 20 -5.11 -26.41 -17.47
CA GLY A 20 -4.41 -27.68 -17.70
C GLY A 20 -2.93 -27.59 -17.33
N VAL A 21 -2.07 -28.08 -18.21
CA VAL A 21 -0.61 -27.91 -18.05
C VAL A 21 -0.24 -26.45 -18.38
N LEU A 22 0.55 -25.83 -17.51
CA LEU A 22 1.00 -24.44 -17.65
C LEU A 22 2.53 -24.40 -17.70
N ASP A 23 3.09 -23.73 -18.71
CA ASP A 23 4.53 -23.47 -18.79
C ASP A 23 4.97 -22.27 -17.94
N ALA A 24 4.06 -21.32 -17.70
CA ALA A 24 4.31 -20.11 -16.91
C ALA A 24 3.01 -19.51 -16.33
N ILE A 25 3.16 -18.72 -15.26
CA ILE A 25 2.08 -17.93 -14.64
C ILE A 25 2.59 -16.51 -14.41
N GLY A 26 1.78 -15.52 -14.81
CA GLY A 26 1.98 -14.12 -14.44
C GLY A 26 1.01 -13.74 -13.32
N LEU A 27 1.53 -13.07 -12.29
CA LEU A 27 0.70 -12.46 -11.24
C LEU A 27 0.73 -10.95 -11.41
N THR A 28 -0.45 -10.35 -11.42
CA THR A 28 -0.63 -8.90 -11.33
C THR A 28 -1.54 -8.61 -10.16
N HIS A 29 -1.35 -7.44 -9.56
CA HIS A 29 -2.10 -7.02 -8.39
C HIS A 29 -2.65 -5.62 -8.64
N GLN A 30 -3.81 -5.37 -8.06
CA GLN A 30 -4.42 -4.06 -8.06
C GLN A 30 -3.49 -3.07 -7.32
N GLY A 31 -3.09 -1.99 -8.00
CA GLY A 31 -2.20 -0.98 -7.42
C GLY A 31 -2.73 -0.42 -6.10
N GLU A 32 -1.81 0.16 -5.30
CA GLU A 32 -2.11 0.89 -4.07
C GLU A 32 -2.79 0.06 -2.96
N SER A 33 -2.94 -1.24 -3.16
CA SER A 33 -3.46 -2.18 -2.17
C SER A 33 -2.28 -2.87 -1.47
N VAL A 34 -2.40 -3.19 -0.17
CA VAL A 34 -1.31 -3.75 0.64
C VAL A 34 -1.78 -4.95 1.46
N VAL A 35 -0.92 -5.97 1.53
CA VAL A 35 -1.06 -7.12 2.42
C VAL A 35 0.18 -7.20 3.29
N ALA A 36 0.00 -7.17 4.61
CA ALA A 36 1.09 -7.40 5.56
C ALA A 36 1.05 -8.85 6.05
N TRP A 37 2.18 -9.53 6.09
CA TRP A 37 2.31 -10.90 6.57
C TRP A 37 3.46 -11.05 7.55
N ASP A 38 3.34 -12.03 8.44
CA ASP A 38 4.45 -12.45 9.28
C ASP A 38 5.43 -13.33 8.49
N VAL A 39 6.71 -13.02 8.59
CA VAL A 39 7.76 -13.69 7.80
C VAL A 39 7.97 -15.14 8.22
N GLN A 40 7.73 -15.47 9.49
CA GLN A 40 7.97 -16.81 10.04
C GLN A 40 6.80 -17.74 9.75
N SER A 41 5.60 -17.36 10.17
CA SER A 41 4.37 -18.14 10.01
C SER A 41 3.80 -18.09 8.59
N ARG A 42 4.18 -17.09 7.78
CA ARG A 42 3.63 -16.83 6.44
C ARG A 42 2.13 -16.53 6.44
N LEU A 43 1.58 -16.18 7.58
CA LEU A 43 0.17 -15.82 7.72
C LEU A 43 -0.02 -14.31 7.59
N PRO A 44 -1.16 -13.86 7.03
CA PRO A 44 -1.50 -12.45 7.01
C PRO A 44 -1.68 -11.93 8.44
N LEU A 45 -1.15 -10.74 8.70
CA LEU A 45 -1.31 -10.05 9.99
C LEU A 45 -2.71 -9.42 10.11
N TYR A 46 -3.26 -8.96 8.98
CA TYR A 46 -4.54 -8.27 8.86
C TYR A 46 -5.18 -8.56 7.50
N SER A 47 -6.44 -8.14 7.34
CA SER A 47 -7.08 -8.08 6.02
C SER A 47 -6.26 -7.22 5.05
N ALA A 48 -6.38 -7.51 3.76
CA ALA A 48 -5.82 -6.68 2.70
C ALA A 48 -6.51 -5.31 2.70
N ILE A 49 -5.72 -4.25 2.81
CA ILE A 49 -6.18 -2.87 2.63
C ILE A 49 -6.17 -2.61 1.13
N ILE A 50 -7.33 -2.28 0.56
CA ILE A 50 -7.47 -2.02 -0.89
C ILE A 50 -7.50 -0.52 -1.19
N TRP A 51 -7.24 -0.13 -2.45
CA TRP A 51 -7.23 1.29 -2.87
C TRP A 51 -8.51 2.07 -2.58
N GLN A 52 -9.66 1.39 -2.44
CA GLN A 52 -10.93 2.02 -2.07
C GLN A 52 -11.03 2.31 -0.57
N ASP A 53 -10.01 1.96 0.20
CA ASP A 53 -9.98 2.24 1.61
C ASP A 53 -9.81 3.75 1.88
N GLN A 54 -10.59 4.27 2.85
CA GLN A 54 -10.64 5.70 3.17
C GLN A 54 -10.09 6.01 4.57
N HIS A 55 -9.55 5.04 5.30
CA HIS A 55 -9.06 5.28 6.67
C HIS A 55 -7.90 6.29 6.70
N THR A 56 -7.14 6.40 5.60
CA THR A 56 -6.03 7.33 5.43
C THR A 56 -6.45 8.72 4.93
N GLU A 57 -7.74 8.96 4.67
CA GLU A 57 -8.24 10.23 4.11
C GLU A 57 -7.80 11.45 4.94
N LYS A 58 -7.89 11.36 6.27
CA LYS A 58 -7.46 12.43 7.18
C LYS A 58 -5.97 12.73 7.05
N THR A 59 -5.15 11.68 6.96
CA THR A 59 -3.70 11.79 6.78
C THR A 59 -3.37 12.42 5.44
N VAL A 60 -4.03 11.98 4.36
CA VAL A 60 -3.87 12.56 3.02
C VAL A 60 -4.24 14.04 3.01
N ARG A 61 -5.37 14.41 3.62
CA ARG A 61 -5.79 15.82 3.77
C ARG A 61 -4.76 16.65 4.55
N GLN A 62 -4.20 16.11 5.62
CA GLN A 62 -3.16 16.80 6.39
C GLN A 62 -1.89 17.02 5.55
N LEU A 63 -1.46 16.02 4.79
CA LEU A 63 -0.32 16.13 3.88
C LEU A 63 -0.57 17.15 2.77
N MET A 64 -1.78 17.19 2.20
CA MET A 64 -2.16 18.21 1.21
C MET A 64 -2.08 19.62 1.78
N LEU A 65 -2.67 19.87 2.95
CA LEU A 65 -2.61 21.18 3.61
C LEU A 65 -1.16 21.60 3.94
N PHE A 66 -0.33 20.65 4.35
CA PHE A 66 1.09 20.89 4.58
C PHE A 66 1.80 21.31 3.28
N ILE A 67 1.59 20.56 2.20
CA ILE A 67 2.18 20.85 0.89
C ILE A 67 1.71 22.22 0.37
N GLU A 68 0.43 22.54 0.47
CA GLU A 68 -0.13 23.85 0.11
C GLU A 68 0.53 24.99 0.89
N SER A 69 0.75 24.80 2.19
CA SER A 69 1.45 25.80 2.99
C SER A 69 2.88 26.04 2.50
N CYS A 70 3.57 25.00 2.03
CA CYS A 70 4.94 25.08 1.54
C CYS A 70 5.08 25.86 0.23
N TYR A 71 4.08 25.83 -0.66
CA TYR A 71 4.12 26.58 -1.93
C TYR A 71 4.09 28.10 -1.75
N THR A 72 3.56 28.56 -0.61
CA THR A 72 3.49 30.00 -0.27
C THR A 72 4.72 30.49 0.50
N MET A 73 5.63 29.59 0.87
CA MET A 73 6.76 29.88 1.76
C MET A 73 8.05 30.14 0.99
N SER A 74 8.92 30.98 1.56
CA SER A 74 10.28 31.12 1.06
C SER A 74 11.12 29.88 1.41
N LEU A 75 12.12 29.54 0.57
CA LEU A 75 13.04 28.42 0.77
C LEU A 75 13.66 28.32 2.19
N PRO A 76 14.00 29.43 2.88
CA PRO A 76 14.49 29.38 4.26
C PRO A 76 13.44 28.92 5.29
N GLU A 77 12.17 29.26 5.07
CA GLU A 77 11.07 28.90 5.99
C GLU A 77 10.62 27.44 5.78
N PHE A 78 10.77 26.90 4.58
CA PHE A 78 10.49 25.49 4.29
C PHE A 78 11.42 24.55 5.09
N HIS A 79 12.74 24.82 5.08
CA HIS A 79 13.73 24.00 5.77
C HIS A 79 13.60 24.01 7.31
N SER A 80 13.00 25.07 7.89
CA SER A 80 12.78 25.15 9.35
C SER A 80 11.53 24.39 9.81
N ARG A 81 10.59 24.07 8.91
CA ARG A 81 9.35 23.33 9.22
C ARG A 81 9.41 21.84 8.88
N THR A 82 10.35 21.41 8.05
CA THR A 82 10.55 19.97 7.82
C THR A 82 11.16 19.32 9.06
N PRO A 83 10.55 18.27 9.64
CA PRO A 83 11.18 17.51 10.71
C PRO A 83 12.55 17.02 10.23
N SER A 84 13.60 17.28 11.02
CA SER A 84 14.98 16.86 10.73
C SER A 84 15.11 15.34 10.85
N GLY A 85 14.64 14.63 9.82
CA GLY A 85 14.66 13.18 9.78
C GLY A 85 13.95 12.72 8.52
N LYS A 86 14.64 12.80 7.38
CA LYS A 86 14.18 12.14 6.14
C LYS A 86 14.02 10.65 6.43
N PRO A 87 12.81 10.05 6.37
CA PRO A 87 12.73 8.62 6.20
C PRO A 87 13.20 8.33 4.79
N HIS A 88 14.31 7.63 4.64
CA HIS A 88 14.67 6.94 3.41
C HIS A 88 13.60 5.85 3.18
N CYS A 89 12.44 6.22 2.66
CA CYS A 89 11.42 5.26 2.26
C CYS A 89 11.69 4.92 0.79
N SER A 90 12.45 3.84 0.58
CA SER A 90 12.53 3.20 -0.72
C SER A 90 11.28 2.35 -0.86
N PHE A 91 10.27 2.86 -1.58
CA PHE A 91 9.15 2.04 -2.02
C PHE A 91 9.65 1.23 -3.21
N ILE A 92 9.67 -0.10 -3.05
CA ILE A 92 9.74 -1.08 -4.14
C ILE A 92 8.31 -1.49 -4.49
#